data_AF-A0A4U7N654-F1
#
_entry.id   AF-A0A4U7N654-F1
#
_cell.length_a   1.000
_cell.length_b   1.000
_cell.length_c   1.000
_cell.angle_alpha   90.00
_cell.angle_beta   90.00
_cell.angle_gamma   90.00
#
_symmetry.space_group_name_H-M   'P 1'
#
loop_
_entity.id
_entity.type
_entity.pdbx_description
1 polymer ?
#
loop_
_entity_poly.entity_id
_entity_poly.type
_entity_poly.pdbx_seq_one_letter_code
_entity_poly.pdbx_strand_id
1 'polypeptide(L)'
;MGIVKALMMEMEEAQWEASDVTFFCPECKSEVDGTVELPIVYDNGDSTHLPVNVRCFSGGHSFDGWVKTDWDSCEIELDDYPEKTIITDPMRGFASDYDDYDHEYYEWLEQQELLSRPVYRAFNQTISDVKALTAQVLLDDQSQMLARMLLAQSITALEAFLADTLILTVANHPKAQEKLLGSKSLGIGSKKFELADAIGVEDFAKTRLLEYLRAVSFHDVQKANSLFRVGLGINILPEGKELELIQKAIKMRHDCVHRNGVDRETGELHQIDQGLLLRLATTLENLVRTVDQKVDEIETPM
;
A
#
# COMPACT_ATOMS: atom_id res chain seq x y z
N MET A 1 -23.62 -2.98 -13.01
CA MET A 1 -22.37 -2.18 -12.88
C MET A 1 -21.62 -2.32 -14.19
N GLY A 2 -21.10 -1.24 -14.77
CA GLY A 2 -20.40 -1.30 -16.06
C GLY A 2 -19.08 -2.05 -15.95
N ILE A 3 -18.73 -2.83 -16.96
CA ILE A 3 -17.50 -3.66 -17.04
C ILE A 3 -16.25 -2.82 -16.76
N VAL A 4 -16.20 -1.59 -17.27
CA VAL A 4 -15.10 -0.63 -17.04
C VAL A 4 -14.91 -0.30 -15.57
N LYS A 5 -16.00 -0.14 -14.79
CA LYS A 5 -15.90 0.19 -13.36
C LYS A 5 -15.38 -0.98 -12.53
N ALA A 6 -15.74 -2.21 -12.89
CA ALA A 6 -15.23 -3.42 -12.22
C ALA A 6 -13.72 -3.58 -12.48
N LEU A 7 -13.31 -3.41 -13.74
CA LEU A 7 -11.90 -3.49 -14.12
C LEU A 7 -11.03 -2.44 -13.42
N MET A 8 -11.50 -1.19 -13.32
CA MET A 8 -10.77 -0.14 -12.60
C MET A 8 -10.59 -0.45 -11.11
N MET A 9 -11.57 -1.11 -10.48
CA MET A 9 -11.46 -1.55 -9.08
C MET A 9 -10.44 -2.69 -8.94
N GLU A 10 -10.48 -3.69 -9.82
CA GLU A 10 -9.52 -4.81 -9.81
C GLU A 10 -8.07 -4.32 -10.04
N MET A 11 -7.87 -3.33 -10.91
CA MET A 11 -6.56 -2.71 -11.13
C MET A 11 -6.01 -1.94 -9.93
N GLU A 12 -6.89 -1.29 -9.16
CA GLU A 12 -6.51 -0.55 -7.93
C GLU A 12 -6.25 -1.50 -6.75
N GLU A 13 -6.92 -2.66 -6.72
CA GLU A 13 -6.74 -3.68 -5.66
C GLU A 13 -5.51 -4.59 -5.91
N ALA A 14 -5.11 -4.78 -7.18
CA ALA A 14 -3.93 -5.57 -7.52
C ALA A 14 -2.63 -4.88 -7.07
N GLN A 15 -1.73 -5.65 -6.49
CA GLN A 15 -0.34 -5.23 -6.29
C GLN A 15 0.45 -5.50 -7.57
N TRP A 16 1.39 -4.63 -7.91
CA TRP A 16 2.12 -4.67 -9.17
C TRP A 16 3.62 -4.68 -8.92
N GLU A 17 4.35 -5.50 -9.66
CA GLU A 17 5.81 -5.57 -9.60
C GLU A 17 6.40 -5.53 -11.01
N ALA A 18 7.54 -4.86 -11.17
CA ALA A 18 8.22 -4.76 -12.44
C ALA A 18 8.93 -6.08 -12.75
N SER A 19 8.64 -6.64 -13.93
CA SER A 19 9.32 -7.79 -14.51
C SER A 19 10.13 -7.37 -15.70
N ASP A 20 11.31 -7.95 -15.85
CA ASP A 20 12.01 -7.97 -17.14
C ASP A 20 11.37 -9.04 -18.03
N VAL A 21 11.21 -8.73 -19.31
CA VAL A 21 10.68 -9.65 -20.32
C VAL A 21 11.52 -9.58 -21.59
N THR A 22 11.76 -10.72 -22.20
CA THR A 22 12.37 -10.80 -23.53
C THR A 22 11.27 -11.05 -24.56
N PHE A 23 11.17 -10.18 -25.57
CA PHE A 23 10.15 -10.30 -26.59
C PHE A 23 10.63 -9.81 -27.96
N PHE A 24 9.95 -10.24 -29.02
CA PHE A 24 10.19 -9.71 -30.35
C PHE A 24 9.51 -8.35 -30.51
N CYS A 25 10.29 -7.27 -30.47
CA CYS A 25 9.77 -5.93 -30.66
C CYS A 25 9.39 -5.68 -32.14
N PRO A 26 8.12 -5.37 -32.45
CA PRO A 26 7.67 -5.12 -33.82
C PRO A 26 8.37 -3.92 -34.49
N GLU A 27 8.69 -2.89 -33.71
CA GLU A 27 9.34 -1.66 -34.18
C GLU A 27 10.86 -1.87 -34.41
N CYS A 28 11.54 -2.56 -33.49
CA CYS A 28 12.98 -2.86 -33.63
C CYS A 28 13.26 -4.02 -34.60
N LYS A 29 12.25 -4.86 -34.89
CA LYS A 29 12.33 -6.06 -35.74
C LYS A 29 13.41 -7.06 -35.29
N SER A 30 13.70 -7.07 -34.00
CA SER A 30 14.61 -8.00 -33.35
C SER A 30 14.05 -8.42 -32.01
N GLU A 31 14.55 -9.54 -31.49
CA GLU A 31 14.37 -9.90 -30.09
C GLU A 31 15.12 -8.91 -29.20
N VAL A 32 14.43 -8.38 -28.20
CA VAL A 32 14.93 -7.34 -27.31
C VAL A 32 14.40 -7.57 -25.90
N ASP A 33 15.14 -7.07 -24.93
CA ASP A 33 14.67 -6.99 -23.56
C ASP A 33 13.77 -5.76 -23.37
N GLY A 34 12.84 -5.89 -22.44
CA GLY A 34 11.95 -4.84 -22.01
C GLY A 34 11.49 -5.07 -20.59
N THR A 35 10.63 -4.16 -20.14
CA THR A 35 10.03 -4.21 -18.80
C THR A 35 8.51 -4.11 -18.90
N VAL A 36 7.83 -4.76 -17.97
CA VAL A 36 6.38 -4.73 -17.82
C VAL A 36 6.02 -4.80 -16.34
N GLU A 37 4.98 -4.07 -15.93
CA GLU A 37 4.39 -4.24 -14.59
C GLU A 37 3.41 -5.41 -14.62
N LEU A 38 3.69 -6.44 -13.83
CA LEU A 38 2.82 -7.62 -13.69
C LEU A 38 2.10 -7.59 -12.36
N PRO A 39 0.82 -8.02 -12.30
CA PRO A 39 0.12 -8.14 -11.04
C PRO A 39 0.68 -9.32 -10.25
N ILE A 40 0.86 -9.13 -8.94
CA ILE A 40 1.32 -10.16 -8.03
C ILE A 40 0.18 -11.18 -7.82
N VAL A 41 0.46 -12.44 -8.13
CA VAL A 41 -0.44 -13.57 -7.91
C VAL A 41 -0.09 -14.27 -6.60
N TYR A 42 -1.11 -14.61 -5.82
CA TYR A 42 -0.98 -15.35 -4.57
C TYR A 42 -1.41 -16.80 -4.78
N ASP A 43 -0.91 -17.73 -3.95
CA ASP A 43 -1.14 -19.20 -4.05
C ASP A 43 -2.64 -19.60 -4.12
N ASN A 44 -3.53 -18.70 -3.66
CA ASN A 44 -4.98 -18.90 -3.65
C ASN A 44 -5.74 -17.96 -4.61
N GLY A 45 -5.03 -17.24 -5.48
CA GLY A 45 -5.60 -16.23 -6.37
C GLY A 45 -6.27 -16.83 -7.60
N ASP A 46 -7.41 -16.26 -8.01
CA ASP A 46 -8.00 -16.55 -9.32
C ASP A 46 -7.11 -15.99 -10.45
N SER A 47 -7.23 -16.56 -11.64
CA SER A 47 -6.55 -16.06 -12.84
C SER A 47 -6.91 -14.59 -13.07
N THR A 48 -5.91 -13.73 -13.16
CA THR A 48 -6.08 -12.29 -13.28
C THR A 48 -5.93 -11.88 -14.74
N HIS A 49 -6.81 -11.01 -15.23
CA HIS A 49 -6.78 -10.49 -16.60
C HIS A 49 -6.85 -8.96 -16.60
N LEU A 50 -5.69 -8.30 -16.65
CA LEU A 50 -5.56 -6.86 -16.44
C LEU A 50 -4.77 -6.19 -17.58
N PRO A 51 -5.03 -4.92 -17.88
CA PRO A 51 -4.27 -4.20 -18.88
C PRO A 51 -2.86 -3.86 -18.37
N VAL A 52 -1.87 -4.01 -19.24
CA VAL A 52 -0.44 -3.77 -18.99
C VAL A 52 0.19 -2.95 -20.11
N ASN A 53 1.35 -2.37 -19.81
CA ASN A 53 2.17 -1.68 -20.79
C ASN A 53 3.57 -2.29 -20.81
N VAL A 54 4.00 -2.79 -21.96
CA VAL A 54 5.32 -3.39 -22.18
C VAL A 54 6.24 -2.37 -22.82
N ARG A 55 7.38 -2.10 -22.20
CA ARG A 55 8.35 -1.12 -22.68
C ARG A 55 9.63 -1.77 -23.16
N CYS A 56 10.02 -1.50 -24.39
CA CYS A 56 11.26 -1.97 -25.00
C CYS A 56 12.47 -1.15 -24.51
N PHE A 57 13.56 -1.81 -24.09
CA PHE A 57 14.79 -1.12 -23.69
C PHE A 57 15.63 -0.62 -24.88
N SER A 58 15.65 -1.36 -25.98
CA SER A 58 16.48 -1.03 -27.16
C SER A 58 15.97 0.19 -27.93
N GLY A 59 14.65 0.30 -28.11
CA GLY A 59 14.02 1.35 -28.92
C GLY A 59 13.20 2.37 -28.12
N GLY A 60 12.95 2.13 -26.84
CA GLY A 60 12.10 3.00 -25.99
C GLY A 60 10.61 2.96 -26.34
N HIS A 61 10.19 2.12 -27.28
CA HIS A 61 8.79 1.95 -27.68
C HIS A 61 7.99 1.30 -26.55
N SER A 62 6.73 1.71 -26.40
CA SER A 62 5.79 1.19 -25.42
C SER A 62 4.61 0.56 -26.15
N PHE A 63 4.16 -0.58 -25.67
CA PHE A 63 3.08 -1.37 -26.27
C PHE A 63 2.01 -1.63 -25.21
N ASP A 64 0.78 -1.24 -25.48
CA ASP A 64 -0.36 -1.58 -24.63
C ASP A 64 -0.79 -3.02 -24.91
N GLY A 65 -1.28 -3.68 -23.85
CA GLY A 65 -1.70 -5.06 -23.94
C GLY A 65 -2.44 -5.53 -22.69
N TRP A 66 -2.68 -6.84 -22.63
CA TRP A 66 -3.38 -7.50 -21.53
C TRP A 66 -2.51 -8.63 -21.00
N VAL A 67 -2.34 -8.66 -19.68
CA VAL A 67 -1.73 -9.80 -19.01
C VAL A 67 -2.82 -10.73 -18.53
N LYS A 68 -2.67 -12.01 -18.84
CA LYS A 68 -3.38 -13.11 -18.22
C LYS A 68 -2.37 -13.89 -17.37
N THR A 69 -2.55 -13.88 -16.06
CA THR A 69 -1.61 -14.52 -15.14
C THR A 69 -2.31 -15.28 -14.04
N ASP A 70 -1.74 -16.43 -13.70
CA ASP A 70 -2.08 -17.24 -12.52
C ASP A 70 -0.78 -17.73 -11.87
N TRP A 71 -0.90 -18.61 -10.87
CA TRP A 71 0.26 -19.12 -10.13
C TRP A 71 1.29 -19.86 -11.02
N ASP A 72 0.84 -20.45 -12.12
CA ASP A 72 1.63 -21.34 -12.97
C ASP A 72 2.07 -20.68 -14.29
N SER A 73 1.34 -19.68 -14.76
CA SER A 73 1.52 -19.11 -16.09
C SER A 73 1.30 -17.60 -16.13
N CYS A 74 2.11 -16.90 -16.92
CA CYS A 74 1.91 -15.48 -17.23
C CYS A 74 2.09 -15.23 -18.72
N GLU A 75 1.01 -14.81 -19.37
CA GLU A 75 0.94 -14.53 -20.80
C GLU A 75 0.52 -13.08 -21.03
N ILE A 76 1.23 -12.36 -21.89
CA ILE A 76 0.91 -10.97 -22.25
C ILE A 76 0.57 -10.91 -23.73
N GLU A 77 -0.63 -10.43 -24.05
CA GLU A 77 -1.11 -10.18 -25.39
C GLU A 77 -1.00 -8.69 -25.72
N LEU A 78 -0.32 -8.32 -26.81
CA LEU A 78 -0.21 -6.92 -27.24
C LEU A 78 -1.40 -6.52 -28.11
N ASP A 79 -1.99 -5.36 -27.86
CA ASP A 79 -3.22 -4.89 -28.53
C ASP A 79 -3.03 -4.77 -30.06
N ASP A 80 -1.93 -4.15 -30.48
CA ASP A 80 -1.62 -3.93 -31.90
C ASP A 80 -0.97 -5.15 -32.57
N TYR A 81 -0.58 -6.18 -31.81
CA TYR A 81 0.15 -7.37 -32.27
C TYR A 81 -0.30 -8.64 -31.55
N PRO A 82 -1.59 -9.04 -31.67
CA PRO A 82 -2.16 -10.17 -30.93
C PRO A 82 -1.54 -11.51 -31.29
N GLU A 83 -0.85 -11.62 -32.43
CA GLU A 83 -0.11 -12.83 -32.83
C GLU A 83 1.22 -13.03 -32.08
N LYS A 84 1.65 -12.05 -31.27
CA LYS A 84 2.90 -12.09 -30.52
C LYS A 84 2.63 -12.06 -29.02
N THR A 85 2.32 -13.23 -28.46
CA THR A 85 2.21 -13.42 -27.02
C THR A 85 3.59 -13.47 -26.37
N ILE A 86 3.79 -12.72 -25.29
CA ILE A 86 5.00 -12.77 -24.46
C ILE A 86 4.70 -13.73 -23.31
N ILE A 87 5.54 -14.74 -23.12
CA ILE A 87 5.45 -15.68 -22.01
C ILE A 87 6.55 -15.33 -21.02
N THR A 88 6.19 -15.12 -19.77
CA THR A 88 7.12 -14.80 -18.68
C THR A 88 6.74 -15.54 -17.41
N ASP A 89 7.62 -15.51 -16.42
CA ASP A 89 7.32 -16.07 -15.10
C ASP A 89 6.31 -15.18 -14.36
N PRO A 90 5.30 -15.76 -13.67
CA PRO A 90 4.36 -15.00 -12.87
C PRO A 90 5.05 -14.38 -11.65
N MET A 91 4.60 -13.18 -11.27
CA MET A 91 5.05 -12.53 -10.02
C MET A 91 4.35 -13.16 -8.83
N ARG A 92 5.00 -14.12 -8.18
CA ARG A 92 4.43 -14.85 -7.05
C ARG A 92 4.64 -14.09 -5.76
N GLY A 93 3.54 -13.67 -5.13
CA GLY A 93 3.53 -13.16 -3.78
C GLY A 93 3.47 -14.32 -2.80
N PHE A 94 4.51 -14.51 -1.99
CA PHE A 94 4.43 -15.33 -0.80
C PHE A 94 4.01 -14.44 0.37
N ALA A 95 2.94 -14.80 1.08
CA ALA A 95 2.59 -14.14 2.34
C ALA A 95 3.71 -14.23 3.40
N SER A 96 4.72 -15.08 3.18
CA SER A 96 5.84 -15.34 4.09
C SER A 96 7.15 -14.62 3.75
N ASP A 97 7.28 -13.95 2.61
CA ASP A 97 8.60 -13.39 2.21
C ASP A 97 8.92 -12.04 2.91
N TYR A 98 8.01 -11.56 3.77
CA TYR A 98 8.17 -10.40 4.65
C TYR A 98 8.18 -10.76 6.15
N ASP A 99 8.14 -12.04 6.52
CA ASP A 99 7.69 -12.43 7.88
C ASP A 99 8.76 -12.28 8.98
N ASP A 100 10.06 -12.41 8.69
CA ASP A 100 11.08 -12.46 9.76
C ASP A 100 11.46 -11.05 10.27
N TYR A 101 11.59 -10.06 9.38
CA TYR A 101 11.99 -8.69 9.76
C TYR A 101 10.86 -7.90 10.41
N ASP A 102 9.63 -8.08 9.93
CA ASP A 102 8.46 -7.42 10.51
C ASP A 102 8.12 -8.01 11.88
N HIS A 103 8.27 -9.33 12.08
CA HIS A 103 8.01 -9.94 13.39
C HIS A 103 8.93 -9.37 14.47
N GLU A 104 10.24 -9.30 14.22
CA GLU A 104 11.20 -8.70 15.14
C GLU A 104 10.89 -7.20 15.40
N TYR A 105 10.49 -6.44 14.39
CA TYR A 105 10.11 -5.04 14.52
C TYR A 105 8.89 -4.85 15.44
N TYR A 106 7.82 -5.62 15.21
CA TYR A 106 6.61 -5.52 16.02
C TYR A 106 6.81 -6.08 17.44
N GLU A 107 7.59 -7.14 17.64
CA GLU A 107 7.97 -7.60 18.98
C GLU A 107 8.79 -6.55 19.72
N TRP A 108 9.74 -5.89 19.04
CA TRP A 108 10.49 -4.77 19.58
C TRP A 108 9.59 -3.58 19.93
N LEU A 109 8.63 -3.24 19.05
CA LEU A 109 7.65 -2.18 19.30
C LEU A 109 6.73 -2.50 20.48
N GLU A 110 6.21 -3.72 20.60
CA GLU A 110 5.38 -4.17 21.72
C GLU A 110 6.13 -3.97 23.06
N GLN A 111 7.44 -4.25 23.08
CA GLN A 111 8.29 -4.01 24.26
C GLN A 111 8.50 -2.52 24.56
N GLN A 112 8.50 -1.64 23.54
CA GLN A 112 8.71 -0.19 23.68
C GLN A 112 7.44 0.57 24.06
N GLU A 113 6.27 0.14 23.57
CA GLU A 113 5.00 0.86 23.78
C GLU A 113 4.48 0.83 25.20
N LEU A 114 4.86 -0.17 26.00
CA LEU A 114 4.51 -0.26 27.43
C LEU A 114 4.97 0.94 28.27
N LEU A 115 5.77 1.87 27.73
CA LEU A 115 6.46 2.89 28.52
C LEU A 115 6.42 4.33 27.98
N SER A 116 6.06 4.63 26.71
CA SER A 116 6.27 6.03 26.22
C SER A 116 5.54 6.57 24.96
N ARG A 117 4.55 5.88 24.38
CA ARG A 117 3.88 6.28 23.10
C ARG A 117 4.86 6.72 21.97
N PRO A 118 5.84 5.86 21.61
CA PRO A 118 6.86 6.19 20.62
C PRO A 118 6.29 6.46 19.22
N VAL A 119 5.19 5.82 18.82
CA VAL A 119 4.59 5.92 17.48
C VAL A 119 4.09 7.35 17.18
N TYR A 120 3.32 7.96 18.09
CA TYR A 120 2.87 9.35 17.93
C TYR A 120 4.03 10.35 17.90
N ARG A 121 5.06 10.11 18.73
CA ARG A 121 6.27 10.96 18.74
C ARG A 121 7.05 10.85 17.43
N ALA A 122 7.23 9.64 16.91
CA ALA A 122 7.92 9.39 15.65
C ALA A 122 7.21 10.12 14.50
N PHE A 123 5.88 9.98 14.41
CA PHE A 123 5.08 10.72 13.44
C PHE A 123 5.28 12.24 13.55
N ASN A 124 5.14 12.80 14.75
CA ASN A 124 5.27 14.25 14.96
C ASN A 124 6.68 14.77 14.61
N GLN A 125 7.73 14.00 14.91
CA GLN A 125 9.08 14.33 14.52
C GLN A 125 9.21 14.38 13.00
N THR A 126 8.76 13.32 12.31
CA THR A 126 8.80 13.27 10.84
C THR A 126 8.02 14.41 10.20
N ILE A 127 6.81 14.69 10.65
CA ILE A 127 6.00 15.78 10.08
C ILE A 127 6.57 17.16 10.40
N SER A 128 7.18 17.35 11.56
CA SER A 128 7.92 18.58 11.88
C SER A 128 9.10 18.77 10.92
N ASP A 129 9.87 17.71 10.66
CA ASP A 129 11.00 17.74 9.73
C ASP A 129 10.54 18.00 8.29
N VAL A 130 9.43 17.38 7.87
CA VAL A 130 8.79 17.67 6.57
C VAL A 130 8.44 19.16 6.46
N LYS A 131 7.79 19.74 7.47
CA LYS A 131 7.41 21.17 7.46
C LYS A 131 8.65 22.06 7.38
N ALA A 132 9.72 21.73 8.13
CA ALA A 132 10.97 22.48 8.13
C ALA A 132 11.69 22.42 6.76
N LEU A 133 11.73 21.24 6.13
CA LEU A 133 12.35 21.05 4.82
C LEU A 133 11.50 21.63 3.68
N THR A 134 10.18 21.71 3.85
CA THR A 134 9.28 22.31 2.84
C THR A 134 9.64 23.77 2.54
N ALA A 135 10.16 24.52 3.51
CA ALA A 135 10.62 25.89 3.31
C ALA A 135 11.76 26.01 2.27
N GLN A 136 12.47 24.92 1.98
CA GLN A 136 13.57 24.86 1.03
C GLN A 136 13.11 24.48 -0.39
N VAL A 137 11.84 24.09 -0.58
CA VAL A 137 11.29 23.67 -1.88
C VAL A 137 10.99 24.90 -2.75
N LEU A 138 11.74 25.11 -3.83
CA LEU A 138 11.46 26.12 -4.85
C LEU A 138 10.75 25.51 -6.08
N LEU A 139 10.46 26.31 -7.11
CA LEU A 139 9.85 25.86 -8.37
C LEU A 139 10.91 25.51 -9.43
N ASP A 140 11.93 24.74 -9.04
CA ASP A 140 12.97 24.21 -9.93
C ASP A 140 13.05 22.68 -9.86
N ASP A 141 13.74 22.05 -10.81
CA ASP A 141 13.80 20.58 -10.95
C ASP A 141 14.39 19.88 -9.72
N GLN A 142 15.40 20.46 -9.06
CA GLN A 142 15.99 19.88 -7.85
C GLN A 142 15.00 19.96 -6.68
N SER A 143 14.30 21.08 -6.59
CA SER A 143 13.26 21.28 -5.60
C SER A 143 12.05 20.34 -5.80
N GLN A 144 11.73 19.96 -7.04
CA GLN A 144 10.69 18.96 -7.31
C GLN A 144 11.10 17.54 -6.89
N MET A 145 12.39 17.19 -6.92
CA MET A 145 12.85 15.93 -6.33
C MET A 145 12.64 15.92 -4.82
N LEU A 146 13.06 16.98 -4.12
CA LEU A 146 12.83 17.11 -2.69
C LEU A 146 11.33 17.07 -2.36
N ALA A 147 10.49 17.78 -3.13
CA ALA A 147 9.05 17.83 -2.91
C ALA A 147 8.39 16.44 -3.02
N ARG A 148 8.81 15.62 -3.98
CA ARG A 148 8.35 14.23 -4.14
C ARG A 148 8.75 13.36 -2.94
N MET A 149 9.99 13.50 -2.46
CA MET A 149 10.47 12.81 -1.26
C MET A 149 9.68 13.22 -0.02
N LEU A 150 9.42 14.52 0.17
CA LEU A 150 8.66 15.02 1.32
C LEU A 150 7.19 14.57 1.29
N LEU A 151 6.56 14.54 0.12
CA LEU A 151 5.20 14.03 -0.03
C LEU A 151 5.14 12.53 0.29
N ALA A 152 6.05 11.72 -0.27
CA ALA A 152 6.12 10.30 0.00
C ALA A 152 6.38 10.02 1.49
N GLN A 153 7.29 10.76 2.12
CA GLN A 153 7.59 10.62 3.54
C GLN A 153 6.40 11.02 4.44
N SER A 154 5.63 12.04 4.04
CA SER A 154 4.43 12.46 4.78
C SER A 154 3.39 11.34 4.85
N ILE A 155 3.16 10.67 3.72
CA ILE A 155 2.21 9.54 3.65
C ILE A 155 2.79 8.31 4.35
N THR A 156 4.09 8.02 4.21
CA THR A 156 4.77 6.92 4.92
C THR A 156 4.65 7.08 6.45
N ALA A 157 4.80 8.30 6.96
CA ALA A 157 4.62 8.57 8.39
C ALA A 157 3.17 8.28 8.85
N LEU A 158 2.17 8.64 8.05
CA LEU A 158 0.77 8.32 8.32
C LEU A 158 0.55 6.79 8.31
N GLU A 159 1.05 6.10 7.29
CA GLU A 159 0.93 4.64 7.14
C GLU A 159 1.49 3.92 8.39
N ALA A 160 2.73 4.24 8.77
CA ALA A 160 3.37 3.67 9.95
C ALA A 160 2.60 3.98 11.23
N PHE A 161 2.16 5.24 11.42
CA PHE A 161 1.34 5.59 12.58
C PHE A 161 0.06 4.76 12.67
N LEU A 162 -0.69 4.62 11.57
CA LEU A 162 -1.94 3.88 11.56
C LEU A 162 -1.73 2.37 11.77
N ALA A 163 -0.69 1.81 11.16
CA ALA A 163 -0.34 0.39 11.28
C ALA A 163 0.04 0.05 12.72
N ASP A 164 1.06 0.72 13.24
CA ASP A 164 1.61 0.44 14.57
C ASP A 164 0.53 0.68 15.64
N THR A 165 -0.18 1.81 15.58
CA THR A 165 -1.26 2.13 16.53
C THR A 165 -2.33 1.03 16.54
N LEU A 166 -2.80 0.58 15.36
CA LEU A 166 -3.84 -0.44 15.31
C LEU A 166 -3.34 -1.79 15.83
N ILE A 167 -2.19 -2.25 15.33
CA ILE A 167 -1.61 -3.57 15.64
C ILE A 167 -1.38 -3.68 17.15
N LEU A 168 -0.76 -2.68 17.74
CA LEU A 168 -0.39 -2.69 19.14
C LEU A 168 -1.61 -2.54 20.06
N THR A 169 -2.56 -1.67 19.70
CA THR A 169 -3.83 -1.58 20.41
C THR A 169 -4.55 -2.93 20.36
N VAL A 170 -4.66 -3.57 19.19
CA VAL A 170 -5.34 -4.86 19.05
C VAL A 170 -4.61 -5.98 19.79
N ALA A 171 -3.28 -6.02 19.75
CA ALA A 171 -2.46 -7.02 20.43
C ALA A 171 -2.73 -7.06 21.96
N ASN A 172 -3.06 -5.90 22.53
CA ASN A 172 -3.30 -5.72 23.96
C ASN A 172 -4.79 -5.74 24.38
N HIS A 173 -5.73 -5.74 23.43
CA HIS A 173 -7.18 -5.65 23.72
C HIS A 173 -7.97 -6.86 23.18
N PRO A 174 -8.22 -7.90 24.00
CA PRO A 174 -8.95 -9.11 23.57
C PRO A 174 -10.32 -8.82 22.94
N LYS A 175 -11.06 -7.83 23.44
CA LYS A 175 -12.35 -7.42 22.85
C LYS A 175 -12.21 -6.86 21.43
N ALA A 176 -11.10 -6.19 21.12
CA ALA A 176 -10.84 -5.72 19.76
C ALA A 176 -10.50 -6.91 18.84
N GLN A 177 -9.73 -7.88 19.35
CA GLN A 177 -9.41 -9.13 18.63
C GLN A 177 -10.68 -9.90 18.27
N GLU A 178 -11.58 -10.12 19.23
CA GLU A 178 -12.86 -10.79 19.01
C GLU A 178 -13.71 -10.09 17.93
N LYS A 179 -13.81 -8.75 17.97
CA LYS A 179 -14.56 -7.98 16.97
C LYS A 179 -13.99 -8.11 15.56
N LEU A 180 -12.66 -8.06 15.43
CA LEU A 180 -11.99 -8.18 14.14
C LEU A 180 -12.11 -9.60 13.57
N LEU A 181 -11.82 -10.63 14.38
CA LEU A 181 -11.95 -12.03 13.99
C LEU A 181 -13.40 -12.42 13.63
N GLY A 182 -14.37 -11.86 14.35
CA GLY A 182 -15.80 -12.09 14.10
C GLY A 182 -16.35 -11.34 12.89
N SER A 183 -15.59 -10.42 12.28
CA SER A 183 -16.08 -9.56 11.22
C SER A 183 -16.05 -10.25 9.85
N LYS A 184 -17.23 -10.45 9.29
CA LYS A 184 -17.39 -11.02 7.94
C LYS A 184 -17.00 -10.05 6.82
N SER A 185 -17.05 -8.74 7.07
CA SER A 185 -16.79 -7.73 6.05
C SER A 185 -15.31 -7.44 5.81
N LEU A 186 -14.43 -7.85 6.73
CA LEU A 186 -12.99 -7.61 6.64
C LEU A 186 -12.23 -8.77 5.96
N GLY A 187 -12.89 -9.90 5.70
CA GLY A 187 -12.28 -11.07 5.08
C GLY A 187 -11.22 -11.79 5.95
N ILE A 188 -10.97 -11.33 7.18
CA ILE A 188 -9.98 -11.92 8.12
C ILE A 188 -10.29 -13.40 8.37
N GLY A 189 -11.56 -13.73 8.58
CA GLY A 189 -12.02 -15.11 8.84
C GLY A 189 -12.20 -15.97 7.58
N SER A 190 -11.74 -15.54 6.40
CA SER A 190 -11.92 -16.30 5.16
C SER A 190 -10.87 -17.41 4.98
N LYS A 191 -9.71 -17.29 5.63
CA LYS A 191 -8.62 -18.28 5.58
C LYS A 191 -8.99 -19.53 6.40
N LYS A 192 -8.82 -20.71 5.81
CA LYS A 192 -8.98 -22.01 6.49
C LYS A 192 -7.63 -22.45 7.06
N PHE A 193 -7.66 -23.07 8.23
CA PHE A 193 -6.47 -23.59 8.91
C PHE A 193 -6.70 -25.05 9.31
N GLU A 194 -5.63 -25.83 9.34
CA GLU A 194 -5.63 -27.19 9.88
C GLU A 194 -5.32 -27.17 11.37
N LEU A 195 -5.75 -28.22 12.10
CA LEU A 195 -5.42 -28.34 13.53
C LEU A 195 -3.91 -28.48 13.78
N ALA A 196 -3.16 -28.99 12.80
CA ALA A 196 -1.71 -29.08 12.87
C ALA A 196 -1.04 -27.70 12.97
N ASP A 197 -1.63 -26.66 12.37
CA ASP A 197 -1.08 -25.29 12.35
C ASP A 197 -1.06 -24.64 13.74
N ALA A 198 -1.89 -25.14 14.67
CA ALA A 198 -1.99 -24.62 16.03
C ALA A 198 -1.01 -25.29 17.01
N ILE A 199 -0.29 -26.34 16.59
CA ILE A 199 0.64 -27.06 17.47
C ILE A 199 1.81 -26.14 17.84
N GLY A 200 1.96 -25.86 19.14
CA GLY A 200 3.07 -25.06 19.66
C GLY A 200 2.83 -23.54 19.62
N VAL A 201 1.65 -23.07 19.20
CA VAL A 201 1.28 -21.65 19.19
C VAL A 201 0.38 -21.36 20.39
N GLU A 202 0.81 -20.47 21.30
CA GLU A 202 0.10 -20.18 22.56
C GLU A 202 -1.28 -19.56 22.32
N ASP A 203 -1.36 -18.52 21.49
CA ASP A 203 -2.62 -17.90 21.06
C ASP A 203 -2.68 -17.86 19.53
N PHE A 204 -3.11 -18.98 18.95
CA PHE A 204 -3.19 -19.14 17.50
C PHE A 204 -4.07 -18.06 16.84
N ALA A 205 -5.23 -17.75 17.44
CA ALA A 205 -6.16 -16.79 16.85
C ALA A 205 -5.59 -15.36 16.87
N LYS A 206 -4.98 -14.94 17.99
CA LYS A 206 -4.27 -13.65 18.07
C LYS A 206 -3.11 -13.60 17.08
N THR A 207 -2.29 -14.64 17.02
CA THR A 207 -1.12 -14.69 16.14
C THR A 207 -1.54 -14.51 14.67
N ARG A 208 -2.54 -15.28 14.20
CA ARG A 208 -3.05 -15.15 12.82
C ARG A 208 -3.71 -13.79 12.55
N LEU A 209 -4.35 -13.20 13.55
CA LEU A 209 -4.90 -11.85 13.43
C LEU A 209 -3.79 -10.81 13.24
N LEU A 210 -2.73 -10.86 14.06
CA LEU A 210 -1.63 -9.92 13.97
C LEU A 210 -0.87 -10.07 12.65
N GLU A 211 -0.60 -11.30 12.20
CA GLU A 211 -0.04 -11.57 10.86
C GLU A 211 -0.90 -10.93 9.75
N TYR A 212 -2.22 -11.11 9.81
CA TYR A 212 -3.13 -10.48 8.85
C TYR A 212 -2.99 -8.95 8.88
N LEU A 213 -2.99 -8.35 10.08
CA LEU A 213 -2.92 -6.88 10.21
C LEU A 213 -1.59 -6.33 9.71
N ARG A 214 -0.48 -7.04 9.92
CA ARG A 214 0.86 -6.67 9.41
C ARG A 214 0.90 -6.70 7.88
N ALA A 215 0.19 -7.63 7.25
CA ALA A 215 0.07 -7.71 5.80
C ALA A 215 -0.90 -6.68 5.17
N VAL A 216 -1.57 -5.84 5.97
CA VAL A 216 -2.47 -4.82 5.43
C VAL A 216 -1.68 -3.63 4.90
N SER A 217 -1.92 -3.26 3.64
CA SER A 217 -1.52 -1.97 3.09
C SER A 217 -2.28 -0.79 3.73
N PHE A 218 -1.67 -0.09 4.69
CA PHE A 218 -2.29 1.06 5.37
C PHE A 218 -2.37 2.34 4.52
N HIS A 219 -1.77 2.36 3.33
CA HIS A 219 -2.00 3.42 2.35
C HIS A 219 -3.42 3.38 1.77
N ASP A 220 -4.11 2.23 1.82
CA ASP A 220 -5.55 2.19 1.65
C ASP A 220 -6.23 2.66 2.95
N VAL A 221 -6.44 3.99 3.03
CA VAL A 221 -7.06 4.62 4.19
C VAL A 221 -8.51 4.20 4.41
N GLN A 222 -9.22 3.68 3.39
CA GLN A 222 -10.59 3.17 3.56
C GLN A 222 -10.57 1.81 4.26
N LYS A 223 -9.64 0.93 3.85
CA LYS A 223 -9.40 -0.34 4.53
C LYS A 223 -8.92 -0.13 5.96
N ALA A 224 -7.94 0.77 6.18
CA ALA A 224 -7.49 1.15 7.51
C ALA A 224 -8.67 1.65 8.37
N ASN A 225 -9.50 2.57 7.86
CA ASN A 225 -10.68 3.06 8.58
C ASN A 225 -11.67 1.94 8.94
N SER A 226 -11.87 0.98 8.05
CA SER A 226 -12.75 -0.17 8.31
C SER A 226 -12.23 -1.01 9.48
N LEU A 227 -10.91 -1.23 9.56
CA LEU A 227 -10.27 -1.94 10.67
C LEU A 227 -10.42 -1.19 11.99
N PHE A 228 -10.11 0.11 12.01
CA PHE A 228 -10.28 0.96 13.21
C PHE A 228 -11.74 1.01 13.67
N ARG A 229 -12.70 1.12 12.74
CA ARG A 229 -14.13 1.15 13.07
C ARG A 229 -14.62 -0.16 13.66
N VAL A 230 -14.21 -1.29 13.09
CA VAL A 230 -14.65 -2.61 13.56
C VAL A 230 -13.96 -2.98 14.87
N GLY A 231 -12.64 -2.89 14.94
CA GLY A 231 -11.86 -3.31 16.10
C GLY A 231 -12.03 -2.35 17.28
N LEU A 232 -11.88 -1.05 17.03
CA LEU A 232 -11.76 -0.02 18.06
C LEU A 232 -13.00 0.88 18.17
N GLY A 233 -13.93 0.84 17.20
CA GLY A 233 -15.07 1.76 17.17
C GLY A 233 -14.71 3.18 16.73
N ILE A 234 -13.52 3.38 16.17
CA ILE A 234 -12.99 4.69 15.81
C ILE A 234 -13.18 4.94 14.31
N ASN A 235 -13.80 6.07 13.94
CA ASN A 235 -13.70 6.62 12.58
C ASN A 235 -12.48 7.53 12.49
N ILE A 236 -11.51 7.16 11.65
CA ILE A 236 -10.24 7.89 11.47
C ILE A 236 -10.29 8.88 10.31
N LEU A 237 -11.22 8.69 9.37
CA LEU A 237 -11.28 9.54 8.18
C LEU A 237 -11.89 10.91 8.49
N PRO A 238 -11.24 12.01 8.05
CA PRO A 238 -11.84 13.33 8.06
C PRO A 238 -12.92 13.42 6.97
N GLU A 239 -13.62 14.55 6.91
CA GLU A 239 -14.71 14.78 5.95
C GLU A 239 -14.35 15.85 4.91
N GLY A 240 -15.01 15.79 3.75
CA GLY A 240 -14.89 16.81 2.71
C GLY A 240 -13.47 16.97 2.16
N LYS A 241 -13.00 18.23 2.08
CA LYS A 241 -11.75 18.60 1.39
C LYS A 241 -10.50 17.97 2.00
N GLU A 242 -10.51 17.67 3.29
CA GLU A 242 -9.37 17.03 3.96
C GLU A 242 -9.19 15.59 3.50
N LEU A 243 -10.30 14.84 3.36
CA LEU A 243 -10.27 13.48 2.82
C LEU A 243 -9.81 13.48 1.36
N GLU A 244 -10.36 14.37 0.55
CA GLU A 244 -9.96 14.52 -0.86
C GLU A 244 -8.45 14.81 -1.00
N LEU A 245 -7.91 15.67 -0.12
CA LEU A 245 -6.48 15.99 -0.10
C LEU A 245 -5.63 14.76 0.23
N ILE A 246 -6.00 13.99 1.25
CA ILE A 246 -5.28 12.78 1.66
C ILE A 246 -5.31 11.73 0.55
N GLN A 247 -6.49 11.46 -0.02
CA GLN A 247 -6.65 10.49 -1.11
C GLN A 247 -5.82 10.88 -2.34
N LYS A 248 -5.84 12.17 -2.70
CA LYS A 248 -4.99 12.68 -3.77
C LYS A 248 -3.51 12.49 -3.46
N ALA A 249 -3.08 12.80 -2.25
CA ALA A 249 -1.68 12.66 -1.85
C ALA A 249 -1.21 11.20 -1.83
N ILE A 250 -2.07 10.24 -1.48
CA ILE A 250 -1.76 8.80 -1.56
C ILE A 250 -1.53 8.37 -3.01
N LYS A 251 -2.40 8.81 -3.95
CA LYS A 251 -2.20 8.55 -5.39
C LYS A 251 -0.87 9.15 -5.86
N MET A 252 -0.62 10.41 -5.52
CA MET A 252 0.66 11.08 -5.84
C MET A 252 1.87 10.37 -5.23
N ARG A 253 1.76 9.80 -4.02
CA ARG A 253 2.84 9.03 -3.37
C ARG A 253 3.16 7.78 -4.18
N HIS A 254 2.16 7.09 -4.71
CA HIS A 254 2.37 5.92 -5.56
C HIS A 254 3.18 6.30 -6.81
N ASP A 255 2.78 7.39 -7.48
CA ASP A 255 3.51 7.92 -8.63
C ASP A 255 4.92 8.40 -8.25
N CYS A 256 5.09 9.08 -7.11
CA CYS A 256 6.40 9.53 -6.63
C CYS A 256 7.40 8.39 -6.43
N VAL A 257 6.94 7.28 -5.85
CA VAL A 257 7.79 6.12 -5.51
C VAL A 257 8.06 5.24 -6.72
N HIS A 258 7.03 4.91 -7.50
CA HIS A 258 7.13 3.90 -8.57
C HIS A 258 7.36 4.51 -9.96
N ARG A 259 6.93 5.76 -10.17
CA ARG A 259 6.96 6.44 -11.47
C ARG A 259 7.78 7.72 -11.45
N ASN A 260 8.62 7.87 -10.42
CA ASN A 260 9.45 9.06 -10.20
C ASN A 260 8.63 10.37 -10.29
N GLY A 261 7.37 10.35 -9.84
CA GLY A 261 6.45 11.48 -9.83
C GLY A 261 5.73 11.75 -11.14
N VAL A 262 5.84 10.87 -12.14
CA VAL A 262 5.05 10.95 -13.37
C VAL A 262 3.68 10.34 -13.11
N ASP A 263 2.64 11.15 -13.32
CA ASP A 263 1.24 10.75 -13.15
C ASP A 263 0.86 9.68 -14.19
N ARG A 264 0.21 8.60 -13.71
CA ARG A 264 -0.17 7.47 -14.56
C ARG A 264 -1.16 7.82 -15.67
N GLU A 265 -2.10 8.71 -15.41
CA GLU A 265 -3.21 8.99 -16.32
C GLU A 265 -2.82 10.03 -17.38
N THR A 266 -2.06 11.04 -16.97
CA THR A 266 -1.70 12.19 -17.80
C THR A 266 -0.31 12.07 -18.43
N GLY A 267 0.59 11.28 -17.84
CA GLY A 267 1.99 11.20 -18.24
C GLY A 267 2.80 12.46 -17.88
N GLU A 268 2.22 13.40 -17.16
CA GLU A 268 2.87 14.65 -16.73
C GLU A 268 3.54 14.48 -15.36
N LEU A 269 4.60 15.24 -15.10
CA LEU A 269 5.23 15.25 -13.78
C LEU A 269 4.35 16.03 -12.80
N HIS A 270 4.01 15.40 -11.66
CA HIS A 270 3.31 16.03 -10.56
C HIS A 270 4.02 17.32 -10.13
N GLN A 271 3.28 18.43 -10.14
CA GLN A 271 3.75 19.71 -9.63
C GLN A 271 3.42 19.80 -8.14
N ILE A 272 4.44 19.58 -7.31
CA ILE A 272 4.31 19.61 -5.84
C ILE A 272 4.91 20.92 -5.35
N ASP A 273 4.05 21.83 -4.89
CA ASP A 273 4.46 23.11 -4.32
C ASP A 273 4.50 23.08 -2.78
N GLN A 274 5.11 24.11 -2.20
CA GLN A 274 5.17 24.29 -0.75
C GLN A 274 3.78 24.32 -0.10
N GLY A 275 2.81 24.96 -0.77
CA GLY A 275 1.46 25.12 -0.25
C GLY A 275 0.72 23.79 -0.13
N LEU A 276 0.91 22.88 -1.07
CA LEU A 276 0.39 21.52 -1.03
C LEU A 276 1.02 20.74 0.13
N LEU A 277 2.35 20.73 0.24
CA LEU A 277 3.06 20.01 1.30
C LEU A 277 2.66 20.50 2.70
N LEU A 278 2.60 21.82 2.92
CA LEU A 278 2.20 22.37 4.23
C LEU A 278 0.74 22.06 4.58
N ARG A 279 -0.17 22.12 3.60
CA ARG A 279 -1.57 21.73 3.81
C ARG A 279 -1.69 20.26 4.13
N LEU A 280 -0.99 19.39 3.40
CA LEU A 280 -0.97 17.95 3.66
C LEU A 280 -0.43 17.69 5.07
N ALA A 281 0.75 18.18 5.40
CA ALA A 281 1.38 17.99 6.72
C ALA A 281 0.47 18.43 7.87
N THR A 282 -0.20 19.58 7.74
CA THR A 282 -1.15 20.08 8.75
C THR A 282 -2.39 19.19 8.86
N THR A 283 -2.91 18.74 7.73
CA THR A 283 -4.09 17.85 7.68
C THR A 283 -3.77 16.50 8.34
N LEU A 284 -2.61 15.92 8.03
CA LEU A 284 -2.15 14.66 8.63
C LEU A 284 -1.92 14.80 10.13
N GLU A 285 -1.30 15.89 10.58
CA GLU A 285 -1.09 16.17 12.01
C GLU A 285 -2.41 16.27 12.78
N ASN A 286 -3.43 16.92 12.20
CA ASN A 286 -4.75 17.00 12.81
C ASN A 286 -5.46 15.63 12.86
N LEU A 287 -5.37 14.85 11.79
CA LEU A 287 -5.92 13.51 11.72
C LEU A 287 -5.27 12.62 12.78
N VAL A 288 -3.95 12.53 12.78
CA VAL A 288 -3.18 11.69 13.71
C VAL A 288 -3.43 12.09 15.15
N ARG A 289 -3.42 13.38 15.48
CA ARG A 289 -3.80 13.86 16.83
C ARG A 289 -5.21 13.41 17.24
N THR A 290 -6.17 13.43 16.32
CA THR A 290 -7.55 13.03 16.62
C THR A 290 -7.67 11.52 16.84
N VAL A 291 -6.95 10.72 16.05
CA VAL A 291 -6.92 9.26 16.22
C VAL A 291 -6.23 8.89 17.53
N ASP A 292 -5.07 9.47 17.79
CA ASP A 292 -4.26 9.28 18.98
C ASP A 292 -5.04 9.54 20.28
N GLN A 293 -5.81 10.64 20.32
CA GLN A 293 -6.70 10.95 21.46
C GLN A 293 -7.82 9.92 21.65
N LYS A 294 -8.44 9.45 20.56
CA LYS A 294 -9.52 8.45 20.65
C LYS A 294 -8.99 7.08 21.08
N VAL A 295 -7.74 6.75 20.73
CA VAL A 295 -7.10 5.51 21.18
C VAL A 295 -6.77 5.59 22.67
N ASP A 296 -6.27 6.73 23.17
CA ASP A 296 -6.05 6.94 24.61
C ASP A 296 -7.31 6.72 25.47
N GLU A 297 -8.46 7.15 24.95
CA GLU A 297 -9.77 6.97 25.61
C GLU A 297 -10.16 5.49 25.74
N ILE A 298 -9.62 4.61 24.89
CA ILE A 298 -9.84 3.16 24.95
C ILE A 298 -8.90 2.50 25.97
N GLU A 299 -7.65 2.96 26.05
CA GLU A 299 -6.62 2.41 26.94
C GLU A 299 -6.79 2.82 28.40
N THR A 300 -7.44 3.96 28.65
CA THR A 300 -7.75 4.43 30.01
C THR A 300 -9.01 3.73 30.51
N PRO A 301 -8.93 2.84 31.53
CA PRO A 301 -10.14 2.24 32.08
C PRO A 301 -11.00 3.33 32.75
N MET A 302 -12.29 3.36 32.40
CA MET A 302 -13.31 4.07 33.21
C MET A 302 -13.33 3.57 34.64
#